data_AF-A0A6N3R7E6-F1
#
_entry.id   AF-A0A6N3R7E6-F1
#
_cell.length_a   1.000
_cell.length_b   1.000
_cell.length_c   1.000
_cell.angle_alpha   90.00
_cell.angle_beta   90.00
_cell.angle_gamma   90.00
#
_symmetry.space_group_name_H-M   'P 1'
#
loop_
_entity.id
_entity.type
_entity.pdbx_description
1 polymer ?
#
loop_
_entity_poly.entity_id
_entity_poly.type
_entity_poly.pdbx_seq_one_letter_code
_entity_poly.pdbx_strand_id
1 'polypeptide(L)'
;MQFQRPAWDGYLRVNALLADKLLPLLQDDDIIWIHDYHLLPFAHELRKRGVNNRIGFFLHIPFPTPEIFNALPTYDTLLEQLCDYDLLGFQTENDRLAFLDCLSNLTRVTTRSAKSHTAWGKAFRTEVYPIGIEPKEIAKQAAGPLPPKLAQLKAELKNVQNIFSVERLDYSKGLPERFLAYEALLEKYPQHHGKIRYTEVAH
;
A
#
# COMPACT_ATOMS: atom_id res chain seq x y z
N MET A 1 17.02 -1.27 -13.48
CA MET A 1 16.06 -2.33 -13.06
C MET A 1 16.03 -3.41 -14.13
N GLN A 2 16.55 -4.60 -13.83
CA GLN A 2 16.44 -5.76 -14.71
C GLN A 2 15.06 -6.38 -14.52
N PHE A 3 14.08 -5.95 -15.30
CA PHE A 3 12.79 -6.64 -15.37
C PHE A 3 12.95 -7.88 -16.26
N GLN A 4 12.75 -9.06 -15.67
CA GLN A 4 12.79 -10.33 -16.40
C GLN A 4 11.35 -10.77 -16.69
N ARG A 5 10.98 -10.99 -17.96
CA ARG A 5 9.69 -11.57 -18.39
C ARG A 5 9.22 -12.76 -17.53
N PRO A 6 10.10 -13.68 -17.07
CA PRO A 6 9.74 -14.74 -16.12
C PRO A 6 9.05 -14.28 -14.83
N ALA A 7 9.36 -13.08 -14.32
CA ALA A 7 8.76 -12.54 -13.10
C ALA A 7 7.29 -12.14 -13.32
N TRP A 8 6.97 -11.53 -14.46
CA TRP A 8 5.59 -11.21 -14.85
C TRP A 8 4.74 -12.47 -15.03
N ASP A 9 5.27 -13.46 -15.75
CA ASP A 9 4.55 -14.73 -15.92
C ASP A 9 4.34 -15.44 -14.57
N GLY A 10 5.33 -15.36 -13.67
CA GLY A 10 5.20 -15.85 -12.30
C GLY A 10 4.09 -15.14 -11.52
N TYR A 11 4.03 -13.82 -11.63
CA TYR A 11 3.01 -13.00 -11.00
C TYR A 11 1.60 -13.36 -11.47
N LEU A 12 1.40 -13.53 -12.77
CA LEU A 12 0.12 -13.99 -13.33
C LEU A 12 -0.23 -15.43 -12.89
N ARG A 13 0.75 -16.34 -12.89
CA ARG A 13 0.53 -17.73 -12.44
C ARG A 13 0.06 -17.81 -10.98
N VAL A 14 0.65 -17.01 -10.09
CA VAL A 14 0.24 -16.98 -8.68
C VAL A 14 -1.18 -16.45 -8.54
N ASN A 15 -1.53 -15.38 -9.26
CA ASN A 15 -2.89 -14.83 -9.25
C ASN A 15 -3.93 -15.85 -9.79
N ALA A 16 -3.61 -16.54 -10.88
CA ALA A 16 -4.46 -17.59 -11.44
C ALA A 16 -4.63 -18.75 -10.45
N LEU A 17 -3.56 -19.22 -9.81
CA LEU A 17 -3.60 -20.28 -8.81
C LEU A 17 -4.49 -19.91 -7.61
N LEU A 18 -4.35 -18.67 -7.11
CA LEU A 18 -5.19 -18.18 -6.01
C LEU A 18 -6.67 -18.11 -6.42
N ALA A 19 -6.96 -17.73 -7.67
CA ALA A 19 -8.32 -17.67 -8.18
C ALA A 19 -8.94 -19.06 -8.26
N ASP A 20 -8.16 -20.07 -8.70
CA ASP A 20 -8.59 -21.48 -8.70
C ASP A 20 -8.89 -22.01 -7.30
N LYS A 21 -8.14 -21.56 -6.28
CA LYS A 21 -8.38 -21.95 -4.89
C LYS A 21 -9.58 -21.26 -4.27
N LEU A 22 -9.87 -20.02 -4.65
CA LEU A 22 -11.02 -19.27 -4.15
C LEU A 22 -12.32 -19.76 -4.78
N LEU A 23 -12.33 -20.09 -6.08
CA LEU A 23 -13.53 -20.45 -6.83
C LEU A 23 -14.49 -21.45 -6.15
N PRO A 24 -14.04 -22.60 -5.60
CA PRO A 24 -14.95 -23.56 -4.96
C PRO A 24 -15.51 -23.08 -3.61
N LEU A 25 -15.02 -21.97 -3.07
CA LEU A 25 -15.44 -21.41 -1.79
C LEU A 25 -16.46 -20.27 -1.95
N LEU A 26 -16.61 -19.74 -3.18
CA LEU A 26 -17.46 -18.59 -3.45
C LEU A 26 -18.94 -18.98 -3.52
N GLN A 27 -19.77 -18.12 -2.94
CA GLN A 27 -21.21 -18.09 -3.12
C GLN A 27 -21.59 -16.92 -4.04
N ASP A 28 -22.74 -17.01 -4.70
CA ASP A 28 -23.15 -16.01 -5.71
C ASP A 28 -23.32 -14.59 -5.15
N ASP A 29 -23.60 -14.45 -3.85
CA ASP A 29 -23.85 -13.17 -3.18
C ASP A 29 -22.64 -12.60 -2.43
N ASP A 30 -21.52 -13.34 -2.40
CA ASP A 30 -20.28 -12.89 -1.75
C ASP A 30 -19.79 -11.56 -2.32
N ILE A 31 -19.21 -10.75 -1.43
CA ILE A 31 -18.46 -9.55 -1.80
C ILE A 31 -16.98 -9.86 -1.59
N ILE A 32 -16.21 -9.76 -2.67
CA ILE A 32 -14.79 -10.06 -2.67
C ILE A 32 -14.04 -8.74 -2.45
N TRP A 33 -13.21 -8.66 -1.41
CA TRP A 33 -12.39 -7.49 -1.14
C TRP A 33 -10.90 -7.86 -1.17
N ILE A 34 -10.21 -7.32 -2.16
CA ILE A 34 -8.81 -7.62 -2.47
C ILE A 34 -7.91 -6.48 -2.02
N HIS A 35 -6.76 -6.83 -1.47
CA HIS A 35 -5.83 -5.87 -0.91
C HIS A 35 -4.46 -5.98 -1.55
N ASP A 36 -3.90 -4.81 -1.83
CA ASP A 36 -2.48 -4.57 -2.11
C ASP A 36 -1.96 -5.08 -3.47
N TYR A 37 -0.78 -4.58 -3.84
CA TYR A 37 -0.20 -4.71 -5.19
C TYR A 37 0.15 -6.13 -5.61
N HIS A 38 0.10 -7.12 -4.72
CA HIS A 38 0.38 -8.52 -5.06
C HIS A 38 -0.75 -9.15 -5.91
N LEU A 39 -1.94 -8.55 -5.90
CA LEU A 39 -3.16 -9.11 -6.47
C LEU A 39 -3.81 -8.19 -7.53
N LEU A 40 -3.02 -7.37 -8.23
CA LEU A 40 -3.55 -6.44 -9.24
C LEU A 40 -4.32 -7.16 -10.37
N PRO A 41 -3.88 -8.32 -10.92
CA PRO A 41 -4.60 -9.06 -11.95
C PRO A 41 -5.72 -9.95 -11.40
N PHE A 42 -5.96 -9.97 -10.09
CA PHE A 42 -6.77 -11.01 -9.47
C PHE A 42 -8.25 -10.97 -9.90
N ALA A 43 -8.85 -9.78 -9.98
CA ALA A 43 -10.20 -9.65 -10.53
C ALA A 43 -10.28 -10.19 -11.96
N HIS A 44 -9.31 -9.87 -12.81
CA HIS A 44 -9.26 -10.39 -14.18
C HIS A 44 -9.25 -11.92 -14.23
N GLU A 45 -8.44 -12.56 -13.37
CA GLU A 45 -8.40 -14.02 -13.27
C GLU A 45 -9.73 -14.62 -12.75
N LEU A 46 -10.43 -13.94 -11.84
CA LEU A 46 -11.77 -14.34 -11.40
C LEU A 46 -12.81 -14.18 -12.51
N ARG A 47 -12.80 -13.05 -13.25
CA ARG A 47 -13.72 -12.82 -14.38
C ARG A 47 -13.55 -13.86 -15.48
N LYS A 48 -12.32 -14.26 -15.80
CA LYS A 48 -12.03 -15.37 -16.74
C LYS A 48 -12.67 -16.70 -16.35
N ARG A 49 -12.94 -16.90 -15.05
CA ARG A 49 -13.58 -18.10 -14.49
C ARG A 49 -15.10 -17.95 -14.33
N GLY A 50 -15.68 -16.85 -14.82
CA GLY A 50 -17.12 -16.60 -14.77
C GLY A 50 -17.62 -16.05 -13.42
N VAL A 51 -16.72 -15.59 -12.54
CA VAL A 51 -17.11 -14.99 -11.26
C VAL A 51 -17.75 -13.63 -11.52
N ASN A 52 -19.02 -13.48 -11.17
CA ASN A 52 -19.80 -12.24 -11.34
C ASN A 52 -20.03 -11.47 -10.03
N ASN A 53 -19.47 -11.96 -8.92
CA ASN A 53 -19.50 -11.29 -7.62
C ASN A 53 -18.99 -9.86 -7.72
N ARG A 54 -19.41 -9.01 -6.77
CA ARG A 54 -18.85 -7.67 -6.59
C ARG A 54 -17.42 -7.81 -6.06
N ILE A 55 -16.45 -7.23 -6.77
CA ILE A 55 -15.03 -7.27 -6.42
C ILE A 55 -14.51 -5.85 -6.19
N GLY A 56 -14.13 -5.56 -4.96
CA GLY A 56 -13.43 -4.34 -4.59
C GLY A 56 -11.92 -4.58 -4.45
N PHE A 57 -11.13 -3.57 -4.77
CA PHE A 57 -9.69 -3.53 -4.56
C PHE A 57 -9.31 -2.34 -3.69
N PHE A 58 -8.32 -2.49 -2.82
CA PHE A 58 -7.71 -1.37 -2.10
C PHE A 58 -6.18 -1.42 -2.18
N LEU A 59 -5.57 -0.36 -2.68
CA LEU A 59 -4.11 -0.22 -2.74
C LEU A 59 -3.58 0.49 -1.50
N HIS A 60 -2.70 -0.19 -0.76
CA HIS A 60 -2.14 0.34 0.48
C HIS A 60 -0.96 1.27 0.26
N ILE A 61 -0.26 1.11 -0.86
CA ILE A 61 0.87 1.92 -1.28
C ILE A 61 0.42 3.06 -2.21
N PRO A 62 1.23 4.12 -2.36
CA PRO A 62 0.94 5.15 -3.37
C PRO A 62 0.82 4.56 -4.77
N PHE A 63 -0.10 5.11 -5.57
CA PHE A 63 -0.18 4.76 -6.99
C PHE A 63 0.82 5.63 -7.76
N PRO A 64 1.70 5.04 -8.57
CA PRO A 64 2.74 5.80 -9.26
C PRO A 64 2.15 6.73 -10.33
N THR A 65 2.87 7.82 -10.64
CA THR A 65 2.49 8.71 -11.73
C THR A 65 2.61 8.00 -13.09
N PRO A 66 1.94 8.50 -14.15
CA PRO A 66 2.02 7.89 -15.47
C PRO A 66 3.45 7.70 -15.99
N GLU A 67 4.35 8.65 -15.73
CA GLU A 67 5.76 8.57 -16.17
C GLU A 67 6.47 7.37 -15.57
N ILE A 68 6.17 7.05 -14.31
CA ILE A 68 6.77 5.93 -13.58
C ILE A 68 6.05 4.63 -13.95
N PHE A 69 4.71 4.63 -14.02
CA PHE A 69 3.93 3.42 -14.30
C PHE A 69 4.23 2.88 -15.70
N ASN A 70 4.40 3.75 -16.69
CA ASN A 70 4.73 3.37 -18.07
C ASN A 70 6.11 2.70 -18.22
N ALA A 71 6.98 2.78 -17.20
CA ALA A 71 8.25 2.05 -17.19
C ALA A 71 8.08 0.55 -16.90
N LEU A 72 6.91 0.12 -16.41
CA LEU A 72 6.62 -1.29 -16.19
C LEU A 72 6.41 -2.00 -17.54
N PRO A 73 7.04 -3.15 -17.79
CA PRO A 73 6.65 -4.01 -18.90
C PRO A 73 5.16 -4.38 -18.76
N THR A 74 4.43 -4.44 -19.87
CA THR A 74 3.00 -4.85 -19.90
C THR A 74 2.06 -3.98 -19.04
N TYR A 75 2.45 -2.72 -18.78
CA TYR A 75 1.66 -1.76 -18.00
C TYR A 75 0.25 -1.55 -18.58
N ASP A 76 0.12 -1.59 -19.90
CA ASP A 76 -1.12 -1.49 -20.66
C ASP A 76 -2.09 -2.63 -20.31
N THR A 77 -1.58 -3.87 -20.36
CA THR A 77 -2.33 -5.07 -20.00
C THR A 77 -2.75 -5.02 -18.53
N LEU A 78 -1.85 -4.60 -17.64
CA LEU A 78 -2.14 -4.50 -16.21
C LEU A 78 -3.24 -3.48 -15.92
N LEU A 79 -3.21 -2.30 -16.57
CA LEU A 79 -4.24 -1.29 -16.40
C LEU A 79 -5.61 -1.74 -16.92
N GLU A 80 -5.63 -2.44 -18.06
CA GLU A 80 -6.87 -3.03 -18.57
C GLU A 80 -7.44 -4.09 -17.61
N GLN A 81 -6.58 -4.90 -16.98
CA GLN A 81 -6.97 -5.90 -15.98
C GLN A 81 -7.48 -5.25 -14.69
N LEU A 82 -6.91 -4.11 -14.27
CA LEU A 82 -7.39 -3.36 -13.11
C LEU A 82 -8.82 -2.83 -13.30
N CYS A 83 -9.26 -2.60 -14.54
CA CYS A 83 -10.64 -2.24 -14.83
C CYS A 83 -11.65 -3.39 -14.68
N ASP A 84 -11.21 -4.62 -14.36
CA ASP A 84 -12.11 -5.75 -14.05
C ASP A 84 -12.66 -5.71 -12.61
N TYR A 85 -12.10 -4.84 -11.76
CA TYR A 85 -12.65 -4.53 -10.43
C TYR A 85 -13.88 -3.62 -10.54
N ASP A 86 -14.88 -3.85 -9.69
CA ASP A 86 -16.06 -2.99 -9.60
C ASP A 86 -15.77 -1.69 -8.83
N LEU A 87 -14.81 -1.74 -7.90
CA LEU A 87 -14.36 -0.61 -7.08
C LEU A 87 -12.84 -0.68 -6.88
N LEU A 88 -12.14 0.41 -7.17
CA LEU A 88 -10.73 0.62 -6.81
C LEU A 88 -10.60 1.73 -5.77
N GLY A 89 -10.06 1.39 -4.61
CA GLY A 89 -9.81 2.29 -3.49
C GLY A 89 -8.33 2.66 -3.35
N PHE A 90 -8.08 3.91 -3.00
CA PHE A 90 -6.73 4.49 -2.86
C PHE A 90 -6.57 5.24 -1.52
N GLN A 91 -5.33 5.47 -1.10
CA GLN A 91 -5.04 6.21 0.14
C GLN A 91 -5.28 7.72 -0.02
N THR A 92 -4.94 8.29 -1.18
CA THR A 92 -5.05 9.72 -1.44
C THR A 92 -5.74 10.04 -2.75
N GLU A 93 -6.21 11.28 -2.89
CA GLU A 93 -6.77 11.78 -4.15
C GLU A 93 -5.72 11.83 -5.26
N ASN A 94 -4.45 12.11 -4.94
CA ASN A 94 -3.36 12.11 -5.91
C ASN A 94 -3.15 10.72 -6.52
N ASP A 95 -3.19 9.67 -5.70
CA ASP A 95 -3.09 8.28 -6.18
C ASP A 95 -4.25 7.92 -7.11
N ARG A 96 -5.47 8.32 -6.73
CA ARG A 96 -6.69 8.08 -7.52
C ARG A 96 -6.61 8.78 -8.87
N LEU A 97 -6.17 10.04 -8.90
CA LEU A 97 -6.01 10.81 -10.14
C LEU A 97 -4.89 10.23 -11.00
N ALA A 98 -3.75 9.86 -10.42
CA ALA A 98 -2.65 9.22 -11.14
C ALA A 98 -3.09 7.94 -11.85
N PHE A 99 -3.93 7.12 -11.21
CA PHE A 99 -4.53 5.94 -11.86
C PHE A 99 -5.39 6.33 -13.07
N LEU A 100 -6.28 7.31 -12.93
CA LEU A 100 -7.15 7.77 -14.04
C LEU A 100 -6.35 8.41 -15.18
N ASP A 101 -5.25 9.09 -14.88
CA ASP A 101 -4.35 9.65 -15.88
C ASP A 101 -3.60 8.56 -16.63
N CYS A 102 -3.14 7.50 -15.94
CA CYS A 102 -2.56 6.31 -16.57
C CYS A 102 -3.54 5.67 -17.56
N LEU A 103 -4.82 5.54 -17.17
CA LEU A 103 -5.86 5.02 -18.06
C LEU A 103 -6.10 5.92 -19.27
N SER A 104 -6.21 7.23 -19.05
CA SER A 104 -6.53 8.22 -20.07
C SER A 104 -5.44 8.32 -21.16
N ASN A 105 -4.19 7.97 -20.82
CA ASN A 105 -3.09 7.89 -21.76
C ASN A 105 -3.18 6.69 -22.72
N LEU A 106 -3.94 5.65 -22.38
CA LEU A 106 -4.06 4.41 -23.16
C LEU A 106 -5.41 4.22 -23.82
N THR A 107 -6.47 4.76 -23.22
CA THR A 107 -7.84 4.54 -23.68
C THR A 107 -8.74 5.71 -23.31
N ARG A 108 -9.89 5.79 -23.98
CA ARG A 108 -10.90 6.79 -23.64
C ARG A 108 -11.56 6.40 -22.32
N VAL A 109 -11.31 7.19 -21.28
CA VAL A 109 -12.03 7.09 -19.99
C VAL A 109 -13.28 7.97 -20.05
N THR A 110 -14.45 7.36 -19.85
CA THR A 110 -15.72 8.09 -19.74
C THR A 110 -16.16 8.15 -18.29
N THR A 111 -16.29 9.36 -17.75
CA THR A 111 -16.69 9.59 -16.35
C THR A 111 -18.17 9.98 -16.30
N ARG A 112 -19.01 9.12 -15.70
CA ARG A 112 -20.46 9.36 -15.54
C ARG A 112 -20.78 10.18 -14.29
N SER A 113 -19.94 10.08 -13.27
CA SER A 113 -19.97 10.86 -12.03
C SER A 113 -18.54 10.92 -11.48
N ALA A 114 -18.28 11.75 -10.46
CA ALA A 114 -16.94 11.91 -9.89
C ALA A 114 -16.22 10.58 -9.54
N LYS A 115 -16.98 9.51 -9.28
CA LYS A 115 -16.49 8.21 -8.79
C LYS A 115 -16.78 7.06 -9.75
N SER A 116 -17.45 7.28 -10.88
CA SER A 116 -17.90 6.20 -11.78
C SER A 116 -17.36 6.38 -13.19
N HIS A 117 -16.63 5.39 -13.67
CA HIS A 117 -15.84 5.45 -14.88
C HIS A 117 -16.14 4.26 -15.81
N THR A 118 -15.80 4.42 -17.08
CA THR A 118 -15.80 3.34 -18.06
C THR A 118 -14.55 3.45 -18.91
N ALA A 119 -13.79 2.36 -19.01
CA ALA A 119 -12.58 2.23 -19.84
C ALA A 119 -12.54 0.80 -20.42
N TRP A 120 -12.12 0.63 -21.67
CA TRP A 120 -12.18 -0.66 -22.39
C TRP A 120 -13.55 -1.37 -22.32
N GLY A 121 -14.64 -0.60 -22.29
CA GLY A 121 -16.00 -1.13 -22.14
C GLY A 121 -16.34 -1.67 -20.74
N LYS A 122 -15.41 -1.64 -19.79
CA LYS A 122 -15.58 -2.08 -18.40
C LYS A 122 -15.99 -0.90 -17.53
N ALA A 123 -17.03 -1.08 -16.72
CA ALA A 123 -17.50 -0.06 -15.79
C ALA A 123 -16.95 -0.33 -14.39
N PHE A 124 -16.37 0.70 -13.76
CA PHE A 124 -15.78 0.59 -12.43
C PHE A 124 -15.94 1.89 -11.66
N ARG A 125 -15.72 1.82 -10.35
CA ARG A 125 -15.71 2.99 -9.46
C ARG A 125 -14.33 3.25 -8.88
N THR A 126 -14.03 4.51 -8.56
CA THR A 126 -12.83 4.88 -7.80
C THR A 126 -13.18 5.69 -6.56
N GLU A 127 -12.41 5.53 -5.49
CA GLU A 127 -12.63 6.24 -4.23
C GLU A 127 -11.35 6.37 -3.39
N VAL A 128 -11.32 7.35 -2.49
CA VAL A 128 -10.26 7.53 -1.50
C VAL A 128 -10.70 7.05 -0.12
N TYR A 129 -9.96 6.11 0.47
CA TYR A 129 -10.16 5.62 1.83
C TYR A 129 -8.82 5.68 2.60
N PRO A 130 -8.50 6.80 3.27
CA PRO A 130 -7.27 6.89 4.04
C PRO A 130 -7.33 5.89 5.20
N ILE A 131 -6.40 4.92 5.24
CA ILE A 131 -6.33 3.99 6.37
C ILE A 131 -5.84 4.75 7.61
N GLY A 132 -6.66 4.72 8.66
CA GLY A 132 -6.32 5.26 9.97
C GLY A 132 -5.95 4.15 10.96
N ILE A 133 -5.37 4.57 12.09
CA ILE A 133 -5.24 3.73 13.28
C ILE A 133 -6.49 3.87 14.16
N GLU A 134 -6.76 2.90 15.04
CA GLU A 134 -7.77 3.02 16.10
C GLU A 134 -7.14 3.58 17.38
N PRO A 135 -7.18 4.91 17.63
CA PRO A 135 -6.36 5.51 18.69
C PRO A 135 -6.83 5.11 20.08
N LYS A 136 -8.13 4.81 20.23
CA LYS A 136 -8.75 4.43 21.51
C LYS A 136 -8.26 3.06 21.99
N GLU A 137 -8.23 2.07 21.12
CA GLU A 137 -7.73 0.73 21.48
C GLU A 137 -6.22 0.75 21.73
N ILE A 138 -5.46 1.50 20.93
CA ILE A 138 -4.02 1.71 21.17
C ILE A 138 -3.78 2.35 22.54
N ALA A 139 -4.54 3.40 22.89
CA ALA A 139 -4.42 4.06 24.19
C ALA A 139 -4.81 3.13 25.35
N LYS A 140 -5.84 2.30 25.18
CA LYS A 140 -6.28 1.31 26.18
C LYS A 140 -5.22 0.24 26.41
N GLN A 141 -4.60 -0.28 25.36
CA GLN A 141 -3.49 -1.23 25.47
C GLN A 141 -2.25 -0.60 26.14
N ALA A 142 -1.94 0.65 25.79
CA ALA A 142 -0.81 1.39 26.37
C ALA A 142 -0.99 1.75 27.85
N ALA A 143 -2.23 1.83 28.34
CA ALA A 143 -2.54 2.14 29.75
C ALA A 143 -2.32 0.95 30.71
N GLY A 144 -2.15 -0.27 30.19
CA GLY A 144 -1.86 -1.46 30.99
C GLY A 144 -0.47 -1.42 31.65
N PRO A 145 -0.21 -2.32 32.62
CA PRO A 145 1.13 -2.47 33.19
C PRO A 145 2.13 -2.83 32.10
N LEU A 146 3.26 -2.12 32.07
CA LEU A 146 4.34 -2.40 31.14
C LEU A 146 4.87 -3.82 31.38
N PRO A 147 5.07 -4.64 30.32
CA PRO A 147 5.79 -5.90 30.44
C PRO A 147 7.15 -5.70 31.13
N PRO A 148 7.64 -6.66 31.93
CA PRO A 148 8.87 -6.49 32.73
C PRO A 148 10.07 -5.97 31.92
N LYS A 149 10.23 -6.44 30.68
CA LYS A 149 11.29 -6.01 29.75
C LYS A 149 11.17 -4.53 29.35
N LEU A 150 9.94 -4.05 29.13
CA LEU A 150 9.66 -2.64 28.83
C LEU A 150 9.80 -1.75 30.07
N ALA A 151 9.47 -2.28 31.25
CA ALA A 151 9.69 -1.58 32.52
C ALA A 151 11.19 -1.39 32.82
N GLN A 152 12.00 -2.42 32.57
CA GLN A 152 13.46 -2.35 32.67
C GLN A 152 14.03 -1.36 31.65
N LEU A 153 13.63 -1.46 30.38
CA LEU A 153 14.04 -0.53 29.34
C LEU A 153 13.67 0.93 29.71
N LYS A 154 12.46 1.16 30.20
CA LYS A 154 12.03 2.49 30.68
C LYS A 154 12.91 3.02 31.80
N ALA A 155 13.40 2.16 32.70
CA ALA A 155 14.33 2.57 33.75
C ALA A 155 15.71 2.96 33.19
N GLU A 156 16.24 2.22 32.21
CA GLU A 156 17.50 2.52 31.53
C GLU A 156 17.45 3.83 30.70
N LEU A 157 16.26 4.19 30.23
CA LEU A 157 16.02 5.36 29.38
C LEU A 157 15.77 6.67 30.16
N LYS A 158 15.61 6.64 31.49
CA LYS A 158 15.13 7.77 32.31
C LYS A 158 16.00 9.03 32.28
N ASN A 159 17.29 8.91 32.00
CA ASN A 159 18.26 9.99 32.21
C ASN A 159 18.68 10.71 30.91
N VAL A 160 18.07 10.36 29.78
CA VAL A 160 18.31 10.98 28.47
C VAL A 160 16.99 11.22 27.76
N GLN A 161 16.92 12.25 26.93
CA GLN A 161 15.80 12.42 26.01
C GLN A 161 15.92 11.39 24.88
N ASN A 162 14.87 10.61 24.67
CA ASN A 162 14.90 9.52 23.71
C ASN A 162 14.08 9.88 22.47
N ILE A 163 14.69 9.67 21.30
CA ILE A 163 14.05 9.73 20.01
C ILE A 163 13.90 8.29 19.55
N PHE A 164 12.66 7.84 19.36
CA PHE A 164 12.36 6.51 18.83
C PHE A 164 11.86 6.63 17.40
N SER A 165 12.41 5.79 16.52
CA SER A 165 11.84 5.53 15.21
C SER A 165 11.61 4.02 15.08
N VAL A 166 10.44 3.64 14.57
CA VAL A 166 10.02 2.25 14.44
C VAL A 166 9.47 2.08 13.04
N GLU A 167 10.22 1.37 12.20
CA GLU A 167 9.88 1.24 10.79
C GLU A 167 10.27 -0.13 10.24
N ARG A 168 9.75 -0.47 9.06
CA ARG A 168 10.27 -1.59 8.30
C ARG A 168 11.56 -1.16 7.61
N LEU A 169 12.50 -2.08 7.45
CA LEU A 169 13.79 -1.80 6.80
C LEU A 169 13.61 -1.65 5.28
N ASP A 170 13.08 -0.49 4.87
CA ASP A 170 12.66 -0.17 3.50
C ASP A 170 13.26 1.19 3.08
N TYR A 171 13.86 1.23 1.89
CA TYR A 171 14.54 2.42 1.36
C TYR A 171 13.61 3.62 1.14
N SER A 172 12.29 3.40 1.03
CA SER A 172 11.29 4.45 0.90
C SER A 172 11.03 5.23 2.19
N LYS A 173 11.62 4.82 3.31
CA LYS A 173 11.29 5.37 4.63
C LYS A 173 12.20 6.49 5.13
N GLY A 174 13.18 6.88 4.33
CA GLY A 174 13.99 8.07 4.60
C GLY A 174 14.94 7.90 5.80
N LEU A 175 15.37 6.67 6.06
CA LEU A 175 16.27 6.37 7.18
C LEU A 175 17.61 7.14 7.08
N PRO A 176 18.27 7.23 5.89
CA PRO A 176 19.48 8.04 5.75
C PRO A 176 19.26 9.51 6.14
N GLU A 177 18.14 10.09 5.72
CA GLU A 177 17.78 11.49 5.96
C GLU A 177 17.58 11.76 7.45
N ARG A 178 17.06 10.78 8.23
CA ARG A 178 16.94 10.91 9.69
C ARG A 178 18.28 10.86 10.40
N PHE A 179 19.18 9.98 9.97
CA PHE A 179 20.54 9.96 10.53
C PHE A 179 21.28 11.27 10.24
N LEU A 180 21.17 11.81 9.02
CA LEU A 180 21.71 13.13 8.66
C LEU A 180 21.10 14.25 9.50
N ALA A 181 19.78 14.22 9.74
CA ALA A 181 19.12 15.19 10.61
C ALA A 181 19.60 15.08 12.07
N TYR A 182 19.84 13.86 12.56
CA TYR A 182 20.38 13.63 13.90
C TYR A 182 21.84 14.09 14.04
N GLU A 183 22.68 13.85 13.02
CA GLU A 183 24.03 14.38 12.92
C GLU A 183 24.01 15.91 12.95
N ALA A 184 23.24 16.55 12.08
CA ALA A 184 23.11 18.00 12.02
C ALA A 184 22.59 18.61 13.34
N LEU A 185 21.69 17.93 14.05
CA LEU A 185 21.25 18.32 15.38
C LEU A 185 22.41 18.32 16.38
N LEU A 186 23.21 17.26 16.42
CA LEU A 186 24.34 17.15 17.33
C LEU A 186 25.46 18.14 16.99
N GLU A 187 25.72 18.40 15.72
CA GLU A 187 26.71 19.40 15.28
C GLU A 187 26.30 20.83 15.66
N LYS A 188 25.04 21.19 15.37
CA LYS A 188 24.55 22.56 15.57
C LYS A 188 24.25 22.89 17.03
N TYR A 189 23.97 21.88 17.84
CA TYR A 189 23.53 22.05 19.23
C TYR A 189 24.29 21.13 20.20
N PRO A 190 25.57 21.44 20.51
CA PRO A 190 26.41 20.62 21.38
C PRO A 190 25.86 20.38 22.79
N GLN A 191 24.95 21.24 23.28
CA GLN A 191 24.29 21.06 24.57
C GLN A 191 23.52 19.74 24.70
N HIS A 192 23.19 19.08 23.58
CA HIS A 192 22.50 17.80 23.52
C HIS A 192 23.43 16.59 23.58
N HIS A 193 24.75 16.78 23.47
CA HIS A 193 25.73 15.67 23.55
C HIS A 193 25.61 14.91 24.87
N GLY A 194 25.46 13.59 24.77
CA GLY A 194 25.25 12.71 25.93
C GLY A 194 23.89 12.86 26.63
N LYS A 195 23.03 13.79 26.19
CA LYS A 195 21.70 14.05 26.78
C LYS A 195 20.56 13.57 25.90
N ILE A 196 20.81 13.32 24.62
CA ILE A 196 19.84 12.75 23.70
C ILE A 196 20.31 11.38 23.22
N ARG A 197 19.36 10.47 22.95
CA ARG A 197 19.60 9.14 22.40
C ARG A 197 18.62 8.89 21.26
N TYR A 198 19.14 8.52 20.10
CA TYR A 198 18.35 8.02 18.98
C TYR A 198 18.31 6.49 19.02
N THR A 199 17.11 5.90 18.96
CA THR A 199 16.91 4.44 18.91
C THR A 199 16.04 4.10 17.71
N GLU A 200 16.64 3.36 16.76
CA GLU A 200 15.98 2.83 15.57
C GLU A 200 15.55 1.39 15.82
N VAL A 201 14.28 1.07 15.58
CA VAL A 201 13.77 -0.31 15.59
C VAL A 201 13.33 -0.64 14.17
N ALA A 202 14.22 -1.30 13.43
CA ALA A 202 13.95 -1.74 12.07
C ALA A 202 13.61 -3.24 12.04
N HIS A 203 12.55 -3.61 11.31
CA HIS A 203 12.08 -5.00 11.16
C HIS A 203 11.69 -5.35 9.72
#